data_AF-A0A0G1PM36-F1
#
_entry.id   AF-A0A0G1PM36-F1
#
_cell.length_a   1.000
_cell.length_b   1.000
_cell.length_c   1.000
_cell.angle_alpha   90.00
_cell.angle_beta   90.00
_cell.angle_gamma   90.00
#
_symmetry.space_group_name_H-M   'P 1'
#
loop_
_entity.id
_entity.type
_entity.pdbx_description
1 polymer ?
#
loop_
_entity_poly.entity_id
_entity_poly.type
_entity_poly.pdbx_seq_one_letter_code
_entity_poly.pdbx_strand_id
1 'polypeptide(L)'
;MLTPYLPYPDSSGGQIRTQNLLKHLCKNHEITLVSLIKDAKENENIMHLLKYCKKVMTFQRSATPWTLKNILKTGFSFDPFLIVRNFAPGVKEAVTKELETGEYDLVHAETFYVMPSIPKTDLPIILVDQTIEYLVYQHYVNETAPWYLKPLLQIDVEKMKFSERFYWRKASQVVAVSEADKREMLKLEPELNVEIVPNGVNLDLFRKKTNWSTKEKAILLISNFKWLQNVEAAHLLINKVFPLVQDKVKGVKLWIIGQYVPKEIIEIKEKDILVKSVPEEDVQTLVDAWHDATVFASTIKGPGGTRLKNLAAMASQLPIVSTKVGVEGLMVEDKKHVLIGNTPAKIADLLVKVIKSPSLAEHLALSTRHHVEMNFDWRIIAKGLDSLYNKLGKK
;
A
#
# COMPACT_ATOMS: atom_id res chain seq x y z
N MET A 1 8.38 17.70 -2.72
CA MET A 1 7.87 16.38 -2.27
C MET A 1 9.05 15.44 -2.10
N LEU A 2 9.23 14.84 -0.92
CA LEU A 2 10.27 13.86 -0.61
C LEU A 2 9.65 12.46 -0.50
N THR A 3 10.25 11.46 -1.14
CA THR A 3 9.75 10.08 -1.16
C THR A 3 10.89 9.07 -0.96
N PRO A 4 10.64 7.91 -0.33
CA PRO A 4 11.68 6.92 -0.04
C PRO A 4 11.98 5.95 -1.20
N TYR A 5 11.33 6.19 -2.33
CA TYR A 5 11.44 5.45 -3.57
C TYR A 5 11.15 6.40 -4.74
N LEU A 6 11.65 6.05 -5.92
CA LEU A 6 11.24 6.68 -7.16
C LEU A 6 9.83 6.17 -7.54
N PRO A 7 8.84 7.05 -7.78
CA PRO A 7 7.45 6.66 -7.98
C PRO A 7 7.15 6.16 -9.41
N TYR A 8 8.14 5.60 -10.13
CA TYR A 8 7.94 4.95 -11.42
C TYR A 8 9.09 3.98 -11.74
N PRO A 9 8.83 2.80 -12.34
CA PRO A 9 7.50 2.19 -12.54
C PRO A 9 6.78 1.89 -11.21
N ASP A 10 5.45 1.97 -11.20
CA ASP A 10 4.64 1.80 -9.99
C ASP A 10 4.27 0.34 -9.73
N SER A 11 5.09 -0.35 -8.91
CA SER A 11 4.87 -1.76 -8.55
C SER A 11 4.51 -2.00 -7.08
N SER A 12 4.74 -0.98 -6.23
CA SER A 12 4.35 -1.01 -4.82
C SER A 12 3.23 0.00 -4.52
N GLY A 13 2.51 -0.20 -3.42
CA GLY A 13 1.38 0.66 -3.08
C GLY A 13 1.76 2.13 -2.89
N GLY A 14 2.94 2.38 -2.30
CA GLY A 14 3.47 3.73 -2.18
C GLY A 14 3.82 4.36 -3.53
N GLN A 15 4.45 3.62 -4.44
CA GLN A 15 4.75 4.15 -5.78
C GLN A 15 3.47 4.47 -6.55
N ILE A 16 2.47 3.57 -6.52
CA ILE A 16 1.16 3.79 -7.14
C ILE A 16 0.52 5.06 -6.59
N ARG A 17 0.53 5.25 -5.26
CA ARG A 17 0.00 6.46 -4.62
C ARG A 17 0.70 7.70 -5.13
N THR A 18 2.01 7.78 -4.92
CA THR A 18 2.80 8.97 -5.24
C THR A 18 2.67 9.32 -6.73
N GLN A 19 2.76 8.33 -7.63
CA GLN A 19 2.66 8.60 -9.05
C GLN A 19 1.30 9.17 -9.45
N ASN A 20 0.21 8.61 -8.93
CA ASN A 20 -1.13 9.10 -9.25
C ASN A 20 -1.39 10.47 -8.63
N LEU A 21 -0.90 10.73 -7.42
CA LEU A 21 -0.96 12.08 -6.83
C LEU A 21 -0.19 13.09 -7.69
N LEU A 22 1.04 12.78 -8.13
CA LEU A 22 1.83 13.66 -9.01
C LEU A 22 1.08 14.00 -10.31
N LYS A 23 0.46 13.00 -10.98
CA LYS A 23 -0.32 13.19 -12.22
C LYS A 23 -1.47 14.21 -12.09
N HIS A 24 -2.04 14.34 -10.89
CA HIS A 24 -3.17 15.23 -10.66
C HIS A 24 -2.75 16.57 -10.03
N LEU A 25 -1.82 16.56 -9.08
CA LEU A 25 -1.35 17.75 -8.39
C LEU A 25 -0.53 18.68 -9.29
N CYS A 26 0.19 18.14 -10.28
CA CYS A 26 1.00 18.93 -11.20
C CYS A 26 0.19 19.93 -12.04
N LYS A 27 -1.14 19.82 -12.06
CA LYS A 27 -2.03 20.75 -12.77
C LYS A 27 -2.17 22.09 -12.07
N ASN A 28 -1.96 22.11 -10.76
CA ASN A 28 -2.14 23.29 -9.91
C ASN A 28 -0.84 23.70 -9.19
N HIS A 29 0.17 22.82 -9.16
CA HIS A 29 1.39 22.99 -8.36
C HIS A 29 2.64 22.72 -9.18
N GLU A 30 3.68 23.51 -8.96
CA GLU A 30 5.03 23.20 -9.42
C GLU A 30 5.72 22.26 -8.42
N ILE A 31 6.08 21.05 -8.85
CA ILE A 31 6.58 20.02 -7.95
C ILE A 31 8.06 19.76 -8.20
N THR A 32 8.89 19.98 -7.17
CA THR A 32 10.22 19.37 -7.07
C THR A 32 10.12 18.05 -6.31
N LEU A 33 10.48 16.96 -6.97
CA LEU A 33 10.49 15.61 -6.41
C LEU A 33 11.91 15.22 -5.98
N VAL A 34 12.07 14.82 -4.72
CA VAL A 34 13.31 14.27 -4.16
C VAL A 34 13.05 12.82 -3.80
N SER A 35 13.66 11.89 -4.53
CA SER A 35 13.44 10.45 -4.37
C SER A 35 14.72 9.70 -4.01
N LEU A 36 14.59 8.62 -3.25
CA LEU A 36 15.68 7.67 -3.07
C LEU A 36 15.62 6.56 -4.13
N ILE A 37 16.78 6.15 -4.62
CA ILE A 37 16.95 5.03 -5.57
C ILE A 37 17.91 4.00 -4.99
N LYS A 38 17.74 2.73 -5.36
CA LYS A 38 18.63 1.62 -4.98
C LYS A 38 19.65 1.34 -6.06
N ASP A 39 19.24 1.46 -7.33
CA ASP A 39 20.07 1.25 -8.51
C ASP A 39 20.15 2.55 -9.33
N ALA A 40 21.34 2.89 -9.82
CA ALA A 40 21.56 4.05 -10.68
C ALA A 40 20.74 3.97 -11.99
N LYS A 41 20.40 2.76 -12.46
CA LYS A 41 19.52 2.55 -13.63
C LYS A 41 18.12 3.13 -13.43
N GLU A 42 17.65 3.27 -12.19
CA GLU A 42 16.35 3.91 -11.93
C GLU A 42 16.32 5.36 -12.42
N ASN A 43 17.47 6.02 -12.61
CA ASN A 43 17.53 7.37 -13.19
C ASN A 43 16.98 7.45 -14.62
N GLU A 44 16.94 6.35 -15.36
CA GLU A 44 16.32 6.29 -16.70
C GLU A 44 14.83 6.69 -16.65
N ASN A 45 14.18 6.52 -15.49
CA ASN A 45 12.78 6.86 -15.26
C ASN A 45 12.52 8.35 -14.96
N ILE A 46 13.56 9.17 -14.76
CA ILE A 46 13.43 10.60 -14.45
C ILE A 46 12.65 11.33 -15.55
N MET A 47 12.93 11.02 -16.81
CA MET A 47 12.26 11.66 -17.95
C MET A 47 10.75 11.45 -17.95
N HIS A 48 10.27 10.32 -17.44
CA HIS A 48 8.85 10.08 -17.29
C HIS A 48 8.23 10.94 -16.20
N LEU A 49 8.93 11.14 -15.08
CA LEU A 49 8.46 11.92 -13.94
C LEU A 49 8.51 13.43 -14.18
N LEU A 50 9.40 13.92 -15.05
CA LEU A 50 9.44 15.31 -15.48
C LEU A 50 8.18 15.76 -16.24
N LYS A 51 7.32 14.82 -16.68
CA LYS A 51 5.98 15.14 -17.19
C LYS A 51 5.06 15.74 -16.12
N TYR A 52 5.36 15.48 -14.84
CA TYR A 52 4.54 15.85 -13.69
C TYR A 52 5.30 16.69 -12.66
N CYS A 53 6.63 16.79 -12.79
CA CYS A 53 7.49 17.50 -11.86
C CYS A 53 8.33 18.53 -12.62
N LYS A 54 8.48 19.73 -12.05
CA LYS A 54 9.40 20.76 -12.56
C LYS A 54 10.85 20.29 -12.46
N LYS A 55 11.16 19.53 -11.41
CA LYS A 55 12.50 19.02 -11.12
C LYS A 55 12.41 17.68 -10.41
N VAL A 56 13.34 16.78 -10.73
CA VAL A 56 13.49 15.48 -10.05
C VAL A 56 14.94 15.32 -9.61
N MET A 57 15.14 15.06 -8.33
CA MET A 57 16.45 14.82 -7.71
C MET A 57 16.44 13.42 -7.11
N THR A 58 17.42 12.60 -7.49
CA THR A 58 17.53 11.22 -7.04
C THR A 58 18.79 11.02 -6.20
N PHE A 59 18.68 10.22 -5.15
CA PHE A 59 19.80 9.93 -4.25
C PHE A 59 19.93 8.43 -4.03
N GLN A 60 21.13 7.90 -4.30
CA GLN A 60 21.37 6.48 -4.17
C GLN A 60 21.59 6.09 -2.71
N ARG A 61 20.81 5.12 -2.25
CA ARG A 61 20.98 4.43 -0.97
C ARG A 61 21.46 3.00 -1.19
N SER A 62 21.78 2.28 -0.12
CA SER A 62 22.20 0.88 -0.20
C SER A 62 21.14 0.02 -0.89
N ALA A 63 21.54 -0.73 -1.92
CA ALA A 63 20.66 -1.65 -2.65
C ALA A 63 20.09 -2.75 -1.74
N THR A 64 20.94 -3.29 -0.85
CA THR A 64 20.53 -4.20 0.22
C THR A 64 20.45 -3.46 1.56
N PRO A 65 19.40 -3.71 2.37
CA PRO A 65 19.25 -3.02 3.64
C PRO A 65 20.26 -3.52 4.69
N TRP A 66 20.62 -4.79 4.66
CA TRP A 66 21.45 -5.50 5.66
C TRP A 66 22.95 -5.37 5.40
N THR A 67 23.46 -4.15 5.36
CA THR A 67 24.92 -3.91 5.33
C THR A 67 25.47 -3.84 6.75
N LEU A 68 26.73 -4.26 6.95
CA LEU A 68 27.39 -4.13 8.25
C LEU A 68 27.36 -2.67 8.76
N LYS A 69 27.53 -1.71 7.86
CA LYS A 69 27.41 -0.28 8.15
C LYS A 69 26.03 0.08 8.71
N ASN A 70 24.95 -0.39 8.10
CA ASN A 70 23.59 -0.10 8.56
C ASN A 70 23.29 -0.77 9.90
N ILE A 71 23.74 -2.01 10.09
CA ILE A 71 23.57 -2.75 11.35
C ILE A 71 24.29 -2.03 12.49
N LEU A 72 25.57 -1.70 12.31
CA LEU A 72 26.36 -0.98 13.31
C LEU A 72 25.76 0.40 13.60
N LYS A 73 25.42 1.18 12.57
CA LYS A 73 24.80 2.50 12.75
C LYS A 73 23.48 2.41 13.52
N THR A 74 22.66 1.41 13.25
CA THR A 74 21.40 1.18 13.99
C THR A 74 21.68 0.78 15.44
N GLY A 75 22.67 -0.07 15.69
CA GLY A 75 23.04 -0.51 17.04
C GLY A 75 23.54 0.64 17.92
N PHE A 76 24.37 1.53 17.35
CA PHE A 76 25.03 2.63 18.07
C PHE A 76 24.33 3.99 17.96
N SER A 77 23.13 4.06 17.37
CA SER A 77 22.34 5.30 17.30
C SER A 77 20.91 5.11 17.82
N PHE A 78 20.19 6.22 18.00
CA PHE A 78 18.76 6.20 18.29
C PHE A 78 17.89 6.03 17.05
N ASP A 79 18.49 6.05 15.85
CA ASP A 79 17.75 5.87 14.61
C ASP A 79 17.35 4.38 14.46
N PRO A 80 16.07 4.08 14.19
CA PRO A 80 15.65 2.73 13.84
C PRO A 80 16.27 2.30 12.50
N PHE A 81 16.40 0.99 12.30
CA PHE A 81 16.94 0.42 11.07
C PHE A 81 16.25 0.95 9.81
N LEU A 82 14.94 1.22 9.89
CA LEU A 82 14.14 1.78 8.80
C LEU A 82 14.62 3.17 8.35
N ILE A 83 15.00 4.04 9.29
CA ILE A 83 15.58 5.36 8.96
C ILE A 83 16.98 5.16 8.39
N VAL A 84 17.82 4.38 9.06
CA VAL A 84 19.21 4.17 8.67
C VAL A 84 19.32 3.65 7.22
N ARG A 85 18.52 2.65 6.85
CA ARG A 85 18.55 2.04 5.52
C ARG A 85 17.91 2.91 4.42
N ASN A 86 17.11 3.90 4.80
CA ASN A 86 16.43 4.84 3.88
C ASN A 86 17.03 6.26 3.98
N PHE A 87 18.28 6.38 4.44
CA PHE A 87 19.01 7.63 4.38
C PHE A 87 20.11 7.54 3.32
N ALA A 88 20.08 8.44 2.34
CA ALA A 88 21.10 8.51 1.30
C ALA A 88 22.12 9.62 1.62
N PRO A 89 23.43 9.42 1.36
CA PRO A 89 24.42 10.48 1.49
C PRO A 89 24.08 11.69 0.59
N GLY A 90 24.30 12.91 1.07
CA GLY A 90 24.12 14.13 0.29
C GLY A 90 22.67 14.62 0.15
N VAL A 91 21.67 13.81 0.53
CA VAL A 91 20.25 14.17 0.35
C VAL A 91 19.87 15.39 1.18
N LYS A 92 20.34 15.47 2.43
CA LYS A 92 20.00 16.58 3.33
C LYS A 92 20.64 17.87 2.86
N GLU A 93 21.92 17.81 2.47
CA GLU A 93 22.68 18.95 1.95
C GLU A 93 22.05 19.49 0.66
N ALA A 94 21.62 18.60 -0.23
CA ALA A 94 20.95 18.99 -1.46
C ALA A 94 19.56 19.59 -1.21
N VAL A 95 18.77 19.03 -0.28
CA VAL A 95 17.47 19.61 0.11
C VAL A 95 17.67 20.98 0.77
N THR A 96 18.69 21.15 1.62
CA THR A 96 19.05 22.47 2.18
C THR A 96 19.32 23.48 1.08
N LYS A 97 20.23 23.16 0.16
CA LYS A 97 20.55 24.06 -0.96
C LYS A 97 19.32 24.37 -1.81
N GLU A 98 18.46 23.38 -2.06
CA GLU A 98 17.24 23.56 -2.82
C GLU A 98 16.29 24.54 -2.15
N LEU A 99 16.06 24.39 -0.83
CA LEU A 99 15.18 25.27 -0.06
C LEU A 99 15.77 26.68 0.14
N GLU A 100 17.10 26.84 0.13
CA GLU A 100 17.75 28.15 0.22
C GLU A 100 17.73 28.93 -1.11
N THR A 101 17.72 28.23 -2.24
CA THR A 101 17.81 28.85 -3.58
C THR A 101 16.48 28.93 -4.31
N GLY A 102 15.50 28.12 -3.93
CA GLY A 102 14.18 28.10 -4.52
C GLY A 102 13.12 28.77 -3.63
N GLU A 103 12.02 29.16 -4.26
CA GLU A 103 10.81 29.60 -3.57
C GLU A 103 9.86 28.40 -3.45
N TYR A 104 9.52 28.02 -2.22
CA TYR A 104 8.67 26.88 -1.92
C TYR A 104 7.64 27.28 -0.88
N ASP A 105 6.39 26.87 -1.11
CA ASP A 105 5.28 27.21 -0.20
C ASP A 105 5.17 26.23 0.97
N LEU A 106 5.59 24.98 0.74
CA LEU A 106 5.50 23.87 1.70
C LEU A 106 6.45 22.72 1.36
N VAL A 107 6.67 21.83 2.32
CA VAL A 107 7.35 20.55 2.14
C VAL A 107 6.37 19.40 2.35
N HIS A 108 6.23 18.53 1.35
CA HIS A 108 5.52 17.25 1.49
C HIS A 108 6.51 16.11 1.69
N ALA A 109 6.36 15.34 2.77
CA ALA A 109 7.12 14.14 3.06
C ALA A 109 6.23 12.89 3.01
N GLU A 110 6.52 11.96 2.09
CA GLU A 110 5.90 10.64 2.08
C GLU A 110 6.74 9.68 2.94
N THR A 111 6.11 9.24 4.02
CA THR A 111 6.56 8.47 5.19
C THR A 111 7.57 9.14 6.12
N PHE A 112 7.41 8.94 7.43
CA PHE A 112 8.19 9.63 8.46
C PHE A 112 9.70 9.47 8.31
N TYR A 113 10.15 8.34 7.75
CA TYR A 113 11.57 8.02 7.64
C TYR A 113 12.31 8.80 6.54
N VAL A 114 11.63 9.68 5.78
CA VAL A 114 12.30 10.69 4.93
C VAL A 114 12.49 12.04 5.64
N MET A 115 11.82 12.27 6.77
CA MET A 115 11.93 13.50 7.56
C MET A 115 13.36 13.85 8.02
N PRO A 116 14.25 12.88 8.35
CA PRO A 116 15.66 13.20 8.66
C PRO A 116 16.40 13.95 7.53
N SER A 117 15.93 13.83 6.28
CA SER A 117 16.50 14.51 5.10
C SER A 117 16.04 15.95 4.95
N ILE A 118 15.04 16.39 5.73
CA ILE A 118 14.53 17.76 5.69
C ILE A 118 15.35 18.60 6.70
N PRO A 119 15.98 19.70 6.27
CA PRO A 119 16.67 20.60 7.19
C PRO A 119 15.67 21.36 8.06
N LYS A 120 16.17 22.09 9.07
CA LYS A 120 15.32 23.02 9.80
C LYS A 120 14.82 24.09 8.81
N THR A 121 13.51 24.28 8.75
CA THR A 121 12.86 25.24 7.84
C THR A 121 11.63 25.83 8.51
N ASP A 122 11.28 27.06 8.12
CA ASP A 122 10.05 27.73 8.54
C ASP A 122 8.88 27.42 7.58
N LEU A 123 9.12 26.59 6.55
CA LEU A 123 8.08 26.10 5.67
C LEU A 123 7.21 25.08 6.40
N PRO A 124 5.89 25.09 6.16
CA PRO A 124 5.01 24.07 6.70
C PRO A 124 5.38 22.70 6.13
N ILE A 125 5.44 21.69 6.99
CA ILE A 125 5.73 20.31 6.59
C ILE A 125 4.46 19.48 6.70
N ILE A 126 4.02 18.91 5.59
CA ILE A 126 2.98 17.89 5.55
C ILE A 126 3.67 16.53 5.58
N LEU A 127 3.41 15.75 6.63
CA LEU A 127 3.87 14.38 6.74
C LEU A 127 2.73 13.42 6.45
N VAL A 128 2.86 12.63 5.41
CA VAL A 128 1.90 11.59 5.04
C VAL A 128 2.49 10.24 5.41
N ASP A 129 1.85 9.52 6.33
CA ASP A 129 2.21 8.13 6.62
C ASP A 129 1.20 7.17 6.00
N GLN A 130 1.72 6.30 5.12
CA GLN A 130 0.93 5.33 4.37
C GLN A 130 0.54 4.11 5.20
N THR A 131 1.21 3.91 6.33
CA THR A 131 0.97 2.87 7.32
C THR A 131 1.70 3.25 8.60
N ILE A 132 1.25 2.72 9.74
CA ILE A 132 1.99 2.79 11.00
C ILE A 132 3.09 1.70 10.96
N GLU A 133 4.32 2.08 10.65
CA GLU A 133 5.40 1.12 10.34
C GLU A 133 5.78 0.30 11.57
N TYR A 134 5.75 0.88 12.79
CA TYR A 134 6.13 0.15 14.00
C TYR A 134 5.18 -1.01 14.29
N LEU A 135 3.89 -0.90 13.96
CA LEU A 135 2.92 -1.99 14.10
C LEU A 135 3.19 -3.10 13.09
N VAL A 136 3.57 -2.75 11.86
CA VAL A 136 3.95 -3.73 10.83
C VAL A 136 5.19 -4.52 11.26
N TYR A 137 6.20 -3.82 11.78
CA TYR A 137 7.42 -4.46 12.25
C TYR A 137 7.21 -5.27 13.53
N GLN A 138 6.44 -4.75 14.49
CA GLN A 138 6.05 -5.48 15.70
C GLN A 138 5.35 -6.79 15.37
N HIS A 139 4.45 -6.80 14.38
CA HIS A 139 3.78 -8.00 13.93
C HIS A 139 4.78 -9.04 13.39
N TYR A 140 5.74 -8.62 12.56
CA TYR A 140 6.82 -9.50 12.10
C TYR A 140 7.64 -10.08 13.27
N VAL A 141 8.03 -9.24 14.25
CA VAL A 141 8.79 -9.69 15.43
C VAL A 141 8.00 -10.72 16.24
N ASN A 142 6.69 -10.55 16.35
CA ASN A 142 5.84 -11.45 17.13
C ASN A 142 5.58 -12.78 16.42
N GLU A 143 5.22 -12.74 15.13
CA GLU A 143 4.72 -13.90 14.40
C GLU A 143 5.80 -14.69 13.66
N THR A 144 6.90 -14.04 13.25
CA THR A 144 7.87 -14.65 12.32
C THR A 144 9.29 -14.68 12.84
N ALA A 145 9.73 -13.66 13.58
CA ALA A 145 11.13 -13.58 14.00
C ALA A 145 11.54 -14.75 14.93
N PRO A 146 12.76 -15.31 14.75
CA PRO A 146 13.30 -16.31 15.66
C PRO A 146 13.31 -15.82 17.10
N TRP A 147 12.90 -16.67 18.05
CA TRP A 147 12.69 -16.30 19.45
C TRP A 147 13.92 -15.61 20.09
N TYR A 148 15.13 -16.05 19.73
CA TYR A 148 16.39 -15.51 20.26
C TYR A 148 16.75 -14.13 19.69
N LEU A 149 16.18 -13.72 18.55
CA LEU A 149 16.35 -12.37 17.99
C LEU A 149 15.29 -11.38 18.48
N LYS A 150 14.16 -11.87 19.01
CA LYS A 150 13.03 -11.01 19.41
C LYS A 150 13.42 -9.87 20.36
N PRO A 151 14.23 -10.08 21.43
CA PRO A 151 14.62 -8.99 22.31
C PRO A 151 15.37 -7.87 21.58
N LEU A 152 16.29 -8.24 20.67
CA LEU A 152 17.06 -7.27 19.88
C LEU A 152 16.17 -6.50 18.89
N LEU A 153 15.30 -7.22 18.17
CA LEU A 153 14.40 -6.58 17.21
C LEU A 153 13.34 -5.71 17.90
N GLN A 154 12.91 -6.08 19.11
CA GLN A 154 11.99 -5.27 19.91
C GLN A 154 12.59 -3.90 20.26
N ILE A 155 13.90 -3.83 20.53
CA ILE A 155 14.58 -2.54 20.73
C ILE A 155 14.42 -1.65 19.50
N ASP A 156 14.60 -2.21 18.30
CA ASP A 156 14.44 -1.46 17.05
C ASP A 156 12.98 -1.07 16.77
N VAL A 157 12.01 -1.91 17.17
CA VAL A 157 10.57 -1.55 17.14
C VAL A 157 10.29 -0.34 18.03
N GLU A 158 10.82 -0.30 19.25
CA GLU A 158 10.63 0.84 20.15
C GLU A 158 11.33 2.11 19.64
N LYS A 159 12.54 1.98 19.06
CA LYS A 159 13.19 3.10 18.34
C LYS A 159 12.30 3.63 17.23
N MET A 160 11.67 2.74 16.47
CA MET A 160 10.82 3.12 15.35
C MET A 160 9.54 3.82 15.81
N LYS A 161 8.89 3.28 16.85
CA LYS A 161 7.73 3.89 17.49
C LYS A 161 8.06 5.27 18.05
N PHE A 162 9.23 5.44 18.67
CA PHE A 162 9.69 6.73 19.15
C PHE A 162 9.88 7.73 18.00
N SER A 163 10.58 7.31 16.93
CA SER A 163 10.87 8.18 15.78
C SER A 163 9.60 8.58 15.00
N GLU A 164 8.66 7.66 14.77
CA GLU A 164 7.35 7.99 14.16
C GLU A 164 6.66 9.11 14.95
N ARG A 165 6.47 8.92 16.25
CA ARG A 165 5.84 9.90 17.14
C ARG A 165 6.60 11.22 17.19
N PHE A 166 7.93 11.18 17.17
CA PHE A 166 8.75 12.39 17.12
C PHE A 166 8.49 13.18 15.84
N TYR A 167 8.45 12.53 14.68
CA TYR A 167 8.24 13.20 13.41
C TYR A 167 6.79 13.63 13.17
N TRP A 168 5.79 12.91 13.70
CA TRP A 168 4.40 13.37 13.73
C TRP A 168 4.28 14.71 14.43
N ARG A 169 4.90 14.86 15.61
CA ARG A 169 4.91 16.12 16.37
C ARG A 169 5.71 17.25 15.71
N LYS A 170 6.63 16.92 14.80
CA LYS A 170 7.42 17.90 14.05
C LYS A 170 6.71 18.41 12.79
N ALA A 171 5.77 17.66 12.26
CA ALA A 171 5.02 18.06 11.08
C ALA A 171 4.02 19.18 11.45
N SER A 172 3.81 20.12 10.53
CA SER A 172 2.75 21.12 10.64
C SER A 172 1.37 20.49 10.45
N GLN A 173 1.31 19.42 9.66
CA GLN A 173 0.11 18.62 9.43
C GLN A 173 0.51 17.16 9.23
N VAL A 174 -0.11 16.27 10.01
CA VAL A 174 -0.01 14.82 9.79
C VAL A 174 -1.20 14.37 8.96
N VAL A 175 -0.94 13.47 8.01
CA VAL A 175 -1.96 12.87 7.15
C VAL A 175 -1.88 11.36 7.26
N ALA A 176 -3.01 10.76 7.62
CA ALA A 176 -3.22 9.32 7.59
C ALA A 176 -3.93 8.92 6.28
N VAL A 177 -3.73 7.67 5.84
CA VAL A 177 -4.43 7.13 4.66
C VAL A 177 -5.71 6.35 5.03
N SER A 178 -6.04 6.25 6.32
CA SER A 178 -7.25 5.59 6.80
C SER A 178 -7.69 6.08 8.18
N GLU A 179 -8.96 5.88 8.50
CA GLU A 179 -9.51 6.07 9.85
C GLU A 179 -8.89 5.13 10.90
N ALA A 180 -8.40 3.96 10.47
CA ALA A 180 -7.70 3.05 11.37
C ALA A 180 -6.36 3.67 11.81
N ASP A 181 -5.55 4.11 10.84
CA ASP A 181 -4.26 4.74 11.09
C ASP A 181 -4.41 6.03 11.90
N LYS A 182 -5.40 6.89 11.55
CA LYS A 182 -5.70 8.10 12.33
C LYS A 182 -6.00 7.78 13.79
N ARG A 183 -6.83 6.77 14.07
CA ARG A 183 -7.14 6.36 15.45
C ARG A 183 -5.90 5.84 16.18
N GLU A 184 -5.03 5.08 15.52
CA GLU A 184 -3.78 4.63 16.15
C GLU A 184 -2.82 5.79 16.43
N MET A 185 -2.70 6.77 15.53
CA MET A 185 -1.92 7.98 15.77
C MET A 185 -2.46 8.75 16.98
N LEU A 186 -3.77 8.99 17.03
CA LEU A 186 -4.40 9.76 18.12
C LEU A 186 -4.41 9.04 19.47
N LYS A 187 -4.32 7.70 19.50
CA LYS A 187 -4.09 6.95 20.75
C LYS A 187 -2.71 7.24 21.34
N LEU A 188 -1.71 7.45 20.49
CA LEU A 188 -0.32 7.69 20.91
C LEU A 188 -0.03 9.17 21.16
N GLU A 189 -0.64 10.04 20.38
CA GLU A 189 -0.47 11.50 20.42
C GLU A 189 -1.85 12.19 20.23
N PRO A 190 -2.65 12.32 21.30
CA PRO A 190 -4.03 12.84 21.23
C PRO A 190 -4.16 14.28 20.71
N GLU A 191 -3.09 15.06 20.81
CA GLU A 191 -3.05 16.47 20.40
C GLU A 191 -2.71 16.66 18.92
N LEU A 192 -2.38 15.59 18.18
CA LEU A 192 -2.11 15.71 16.76
C LEU A 192 -3.35 16.14 15.99
N ASN A 193 -3.18 17.14 15.12
CA ASN A 193 -4.13 17.34 14.04
C ASN A 193 -3.84 16.34 12.91
N VAL A 194 -4.68 15.31 12.78
CA VAL A 194 -4.54 14.27 11.75
C VAL A 194 -5.66 14.39 10.72
N GLU A 195 -5.30 14.70 9.48
CA GLU A 195 -6.21 14.70 8.34
C GLU A 195 -6.18 13.34 7.64
N ILE A 196 -7.23 13.01 6.89
CA ILE A 196 -7.29 11.75 6.14
C ILE A 196 -7.27 12.05 4.64
N VAL A 197 -6.25 11.53 3.97
CA VAL A 197 -6.16 11.50 2.50
C VAL A 197 -5.97 10.04 2.10
N PRO A 198 -7.05 9.31 1.81
CA PRO A 198 -7.00 7.90 1.50
C PRO A 198 -6.09 7.60 0.32
N ASN A 199 -5.74 6.33 0.14
CA ASN A 199 -5.28 5.88 -1.18
C ASN A 199 -6.44 5.86 -2.17
N GLY A 200 -6.16 5.76 -3.46
CA GLY A 200 -7.16 5.70 -4.51
C GLY A 200 -6.90 4.58 -5.51
N VAL A 201 -7.69 4.58 -6.57
CA VAL A 201 -7.60 3.66 -7.69
C VAL A 201 -7.77 4.41 -9.00
N ASN A 202 -7.02 3.98 -10.03
CA ASN A 202 -7.21 4.47 -11.38
C ASN A 202 -8.39 3.73 -12.02
N LEU A 203 -9.56 4.37 -12.06
CA LEU A 203 -10.77 3.76 -12.63
C LEU A 203 -10.68 3.49 -14.13
N ASP A 204 -9.84 4.23 -14.85
CA ASP A 204 -9.69 4.12 -16.31
C ASP A 204 -8.90 2.86 -16.70
N LEU A 205 -8.20 2.24 -15.74
CA LEU A 205 -7.46 1.00 -15.95
C LEU A 205 -8.38 -0.23 -15.99
N PHE A 206 -9.55 -0.17 -15.34
CA PHE A 206 -10.39 -1.33 -15.09
C PHE A 206 -11.67 -1.28 -15.91
N ARG A 207 -11.89 -2.35 -16.70
CA ARG A 207 -13.10 -2.53 -17.50
C ARG A 207 -14.29 -2.86 -16.60
N LYS A 208 -15.44 -2.27 -16.91
CA LYS A 208 -16.71 -2.63 -16.27
C LYS A 208 -17.14 -4.03 -16.71
N LYS A 209 -17.50 -4.89 -15.76
CA LYS A 209 -18.01 -6.23 -16.00
C LYS A 209 -19.49 -6.14 -16.38
N THR A 210 -19.87 -6.84 -17.44
CA THR A 210 -21.27 -6.87 -17.95
C THR A 210 -21.96 -8.20 -17.69
N ASN A 211 -21.23 -9.21 -17.22
CA ASN A 211 -21.76 -10.53 -16.94
C ASN A 211 -21.08 -11.15 -15.72
N TRP A 212 -21.87 -11.54 -14.71
CA TRP A 212 -21.42 -12.19 -13.47
C TRP A 212 -21.61 -13.72 -13.50
N SER A 213 -22.13 -14.27 -14.59
CA SER A 213 -22.09 -15.70 -14.89
C SER A 213 -20.79 -16.04 -15.62
N THR A 214 -19.78 -16.50 -14.89
CA THR A 214 -18.51 -16.95 -15.49
C THR A 214 -18.60 -18.42 -15.90
N LYS A 215 -18.10 -18.76 -17.10
CA LYS A 215 -18.01 -20.16 -17.56
C LYS A 215 -17.08 -20.99 -16.66
N GLU A 216 -16.00 -20.36 -16.23
CA GLU A 216 -15.07 -20.90 -15.24
C GLU A 216 -15.27 -20.20 -13.89
N LYS A 217 -15.41 -20.97 -12.82
CA LYS A 217 -15.59 -20.44 -11.46
C LYS A 217 -14.22 -20.27 -10.83
N ALA A 218 -13.78 -19.04 -10.64
CA ALA A 218 -12.45 -18.74 -10.14
C ALA A 218 -12.48 -17.82 -8.91
N ILE A 219 -11.84 -18.27 -7.84
CA ILE A 219 -11.52 -17.45 -6.66
C ILE A 219 -10.16 -16.84 -6.90
N LEU A 220 -10.08 -15.52 -6.82
CA LEU A 220 -8.85 -14.78 -7.07
C LEU A 220 -8.19 -14.32 -5.78
N LEU A 221 -6.88 -14.46 -5.71
CA LEU A 221 -6.00 -13.68 -4.84
C LEU A 221 -4.91 -13.04 -5.71
N ILE A 222 -4.95 -11.71 -5.83
CA ILE A 222 -3.89 -10.90 -6.43
C ILE A 222 -3.08 -10.18 -5.36
N SER A 223 -1.75 -10.23 -5.48
CA SER A 223 -0.88 -9.57 -4.52
C SER A 223 0.55 -9.30 -5.00
N ASN A 224 1.22 -8.36 -4.32
CA ASN A 224 2.68 -8.34 -4.21
C ASN A 224 3.10 -9.14 -2.97
N PHE A 225 3.80 -10.26 -3.19
CA PHE A 225 4.16 -11.22 -2.14
C PHE A 225 5.48 -10.91 -1.42
N LYS A 226 6.10 -9.74 -1.67
CA LYS A 226 7.16 -9.21 -0.79
C LYS A 226 6.68 -8.96 0.64
N TRP A 227 5.37 -8.74 0.81
CA TRP A 227 4.76 -8.46 2.10
C TRP A 227 4.27 -9.76 2.76
N LEU A 228 4.75 -10.00 3.98
CA LEU A 228 4.44 -11.20 4.77
C LEU A 228 2.93 -11.48 4.86
N GLN A 229 2.12 -10.46 5.12
CA GLN A 229 0.68 -10.59 5.31
C GLN A 229 -0.03 -11.15 4.06
N ASN A 230 0.56 -10.95 2.88
CA ASN A 230 0.03 -11.46 1.64
C ASN A 230 0.37 -12.94 1.42
N VAL A 231 1.55 -13.37 1.88
CA VAL A 231 1.95 -14.78 1.90
C VAL A 231 1.08 -15.56 2.89
N GLU A 232 0.86 -15.03 4.08
CA GLU A 232 -0.05 -15.59 5.08
C GLU A 232 -1.48 -15.73 4.55
N ALA A 233 -1.98 -14.70 3.86
CA ALA A 233 -3.29 -14.72 3.22
C ALA A 233 -3.40 -15.84 2.18
N ALA A 234 -2.38 -16.05 1.35
CA ALA A 234 -2.36 -17.13 0.38
C ALA A 234 -2.34 -18.50 1.07
N HIS A 235 -1.50 -18.72 2.07
CA HIS A 235 -1.49 -19.99 2.81
C HIS A 235 -2.83 -20.28 3.49
N LEU A 236 -3.48 -19.27 4.08
CA LEU A 236 -4.81 -19.43 4.67
C LEU A 236 -5.84 -19.84 3.60
N LEU A 237 -5.78 -19.19 2.43
CA LEU A 237 -6.70 -19.45 1.33
C LEU A 237 -6.50 -20.86 0.75
N ILE A 238 -5.25 -21.23 0.44
CA ILE A 238 -4.86 -22.52 -0.13
C ILE A 238 -5.16 -23.66 0.87
N ASN A 239 -4.68 -23.57 2.11
CA ASN A 239 -4.65 -24.71 3.00
C ASN A 239 -5.92 -24.88 3.85
N LYS A 240 -6.70 -23.82 4.06
CA LYS A 240 -7.81 -23.83 5.05
C LYS A 240 -9.16 -23.43 4.46
N VAL A 241 -9.20 -22.62 3.41
CA VAL A 241 -10.45 -22.11 2.84
C VAL A 241 -10.83 -22.87 1.57
N PHE A 242 -9.92 -22.98 0.61
CA PHE A 242 -10.20 -23.52 -0.72
C PHE A 242 -10.68 -24.98 -0.70
N PRO A 243 -10.13 -25.89 0.12
CA PRO A 243 -10.63 -27.27 0.20
C PRO A 243 -12.12 -27.33 0.58
N LEU A 244 -12.55 -26.47 1.52
CA LEU A 244 -13.96 -26.39 1.95
C LEU A 244 -14.88 -25.86 0.84
N VAL A 245 -14.34 -25.06 -0.09
CA VAL A 245 -15.10 -24.57 -1.25
C VAL A 245 -15.19 -25.64 -2.33
N GLN A 246 -14.09 -26.38 -2.60
CA GLN A 246 -14.06 -27.49 -3.55
C GLN A 246 -15.05 -28.60 -3.20
N ASP A 247 -15.25 -28.88 -1.91
CA ASP A 247 -16.26 -29.84 -1.43
C ASP A 247 -17.68 -29.45 -1.85
N LYS A 248 -17.97 -28.15 -1.94
CA LYS A 248 -19.31 -27.60 -2.19
C LYS A 248 -19.54 -27.12 -3.63
N VAL A 249 -18.47 -26.88 -4.39
CA VAL A 249 -18.50 -26.37 -5.77
C VAL A 249 -17.50 -27.14 -6.61
N LYS A 250 -17.99 -28.12 -7.40
CA LYS A 250 -17.14 -28.87 -8.33
C LYS A 250 -16.61 -27.98 -9.46
N GLY A 251 -15.34 -28.17 -9.81
CA GLY A 251 -14.65 -27.44 -10.88
C GLY A 251 -14.32 -25.97 -10.55
N VAL A 252 -14.43 -25.56 -9.29
CA VAL A 252 -13.93 -24.25 -8.85
C VAL A 252 -12.41 -24.23 -8.88
N LYS A 253 -11.83 -23.14 -9.38
CA LYS A 253 -10.39 -22.90 -9.39
C LYS A 253 -9.99 -21.83 -8.38
N LEU A 254 -8.77 -21.94 -7.87
CA LEU A 254 -8.10 -20.91 -7.10
C LEU A 254 -7.00 -20.30 -7.95
N TRP A 255 -7.03 -18.99 -8.15
CA TRP A 255 -6.02 -18.23 -8.89
C TRP A 255 -5.19 -17.41 -7.91
N ILE A 256 -3.91 -17.74 -7.79
CA ILE A 256 -2.91 -16.99 -7.03
C ILE A 256 -2.01 -16.28 -8.03
N ILE A 257 -2.21 -14.99 -8.22
CA ILE A 257 -1.56 -14.22 -9.27
C ILE A 257 -0.84 -13.01 -8.67
N GLY A 258 0.36 -12.70 -9.14
CA GLY A 258 1.01 -11.44 -8.80
C GLY A 258 2.52 -11.53 -8.75
N GLN A 259 3.15 -10.60 -8.05
CA GLN A 259 4.60 -10.43 -8.08
C GLN A 259 5.26 -11.10 -6.88
N TYR A 260 6.49 -11.58 -7.06
CA TYR A 260 7.32 -12.14 -5.97
C TYR A 260 6.70 -13.34 -5.27
N VAL A 261 5.91 -14.15 -5.99
CA VAL A 261 5.27 -15.33 -5.42
C VAL A 261 6.36 -16.25 -4.83
N PRO A 262 6.26 -16.67 -3.56
CA PRO A 262 7.27 -17.52 -2.93
C PRO A 262 7.37 -18.87 -3.64
N LYS A 263 8.56 -19.46 -3.63
CA LYS A 263 8.86 -20.72 -4.32
C LYS A 263 7.92 -21.85 -3.86
N GLU A 264 7.66 -21.92 -2.57
CA GLU A 264 6.76 -22.88 -1.94
C GLU A 264 5.31 -22.77 -2.42
N ILE A 265 4.88 -21.60 -2.92
CA ILE A 265 3.55 -21.43 -3.54
C ILE A 265 3.63 -21.74 -5.04
N ILE A 266 4.70 -21.35 -5.73
CA ILE A 266 4.92 -21.67 -7.15
C ILE A 266 4.96 -23.18 -7.40
N GLU A 267 5.54 -23.95 -6.47
CA GLU A 267 5.71 -25.39 -6.60
C GLU A 267 4.43 -26.20 -6.34
N ILE A 268 3.31 -25.56 -6.00
CA ILE A 268 2.00 -26.21 -5.85
C ILE A 268 1.50 -26.69 -7.22
N LYS A 269 1.38 -28.01 -7.38
CA LYS A 269 0.97 -28.67 -8.64
C LYS A 269 -0.45 -29.25 -8.58
N GLU A 270 -1.34 -28.61 -7.84
CA GLU A 270 -2.74 -29.03 -7.75
C GLU A 270 -3.53 -28.60 -9.00
N LYS A 271 -4.32 -29.52 -9.56
CA LYS A 271 -5.06 -29.31 -10.82
C LYS A 271 -5.97 -28.06 -10.80
N ASP A 272 -6.56 -27.76 -9.65
CA ASP A 272 -7.53 -26.69 -9.49
C ASP A 272 -6.89 -25.39 -8.94
N ILE A 273 -5.58 -25.36 -8.72
CA ILE A 273 -4.85 -24.17 -8.26
C ILE A 273 -3.95 -23.67 -9.40
N LEU A 274 -4.26 -22.48 -9.90
CA LEU A 274 -3.42 -21.75 -10.84
C LEU A 274 -2.53 -20.77 -10.07
N VAL A 275 -1.22 -20.93 -10.20
CA VAL A 275 -0.25 -19.97 -9.66
C VAL A 275 0.47 -19.28 -10.82
N LYS A 276 0.41 -17.94 -10.88
CA LYS A 276 1.10 -17.15 -11.90
C LYS A 276 1.93 -16.05 -11.24
N SER A 277 3.25 -16.16 -11.36
CA SER A 277 4.16 -15.06 -11.03
C SER A 277 4.25 -14.10 -12.22
N VAL A 278 3.96 -12.83 -11.98
CA VAL A 278 3.85 -11.78 -12.99
C VAL A 278 4.97 -10.77 -12.79
N PRO A 279 5.71 -10.36 -13.85
CA PRO A 279 6.68 -9.27 -13.79
C PRO A 279 6.04 -7.94 -13.35
N GLU A 280 6.87 -6.96 -12.95
CA GLU A 280 6.33 -5.68 -12.46
C GLU A 280 5.68 -4.84 -13.58
N GLU A 281 6.18 -5.00 -14.80
CA GLU A 281 5.77 -4.32 -16.01
C GLU A 281 4.50 -4.90 -16.65
N ASP A 282 4.11 -6.14 -16.34
CA ASP A 282 2.95 -6.80 -16.93
C ASP A 282 1.66 -6.51 -16.14
N VAL A 283 1.23 -5.24 -16.22
CA VAL A 283 -0.02 -4.76 -15.62
C VAL A 283 -1.24 -5.41 -16.28
N GLN A 284 -1.16 -5.72 -17.58
CA GLN A 284 -2.29 -6.22 -18.36
C GLN A 284 -2.75 -7.60 -17.85
N THR A 285 -1.81 -8.52 -17.57
CA THR A 285 -2.14 -9.81 -16.94
C THR A 285 -2.95 -9.63 -15.65
N LEU A 286 -2.60 -8.63 -14.82
CA LEU A 286 -3.30 -8.38 -13.56
C LEU A 286 -4.70 -7.84 -13.81
N VAL A 287 -4.87 -6.89 -14.74
CA VAL A 287 -6.17 -6.32 -15.12
C VAL A 287 -7.11 -7.39 -15.67
N ASP A 288 -6.61 -8.29 -16.51
CA ASP A 288 -7.42 -9.38 -17.07
C ASP A 288 -7.85 -10.38 -15.99
N ALA A 289 -6.96 -10.71 -15.06
CA ALA A 289 -7.30 -11.58 -13.94
C ALA A 289 -8.41 -10.99 -13.04
N TRP A 290 -8.39 -9.68 -12.79
CA TRP A 290 -9.48 -9.00 -12.08
C TRP A 290 -10.83 -9.10 -12.79
N HIS A 291 -10.82 -8.98 -14.11
CA HIS A 291 -12.02 -9.03 -14.93
C HIS A 291 -12.60 -10.46 -15.03
N ASP A 292 -11.73 -11.45 -15.22
CA ASP A 292 -12.14 -12.81 -15.57
C ASP A 292 -12.54 -13.65 -14.35
N ALA A 293 -12.05 -13.31 -13.16
CA ALA A 293 -12.39 -14.02 -11.93
C ALA A 293 -13.87 -13.89 -11.53
N THR A 294 -14.35 -14.81 -10.70
CA THR A 294 -15.73 -14.81 -10.17
C THR A 294 -15.85 -14.00 -8.89
N VAL A 295 -14.87 -14.13 -8.00
CA VAL A 295 -14.85 -13.48 -6.68
C VAL A 295 -13.42 -13.25 -6.23
N PHE A 296 -13.17 -12.11 -5.60
CA PHE A 296 -11.90 -11.81 -4.95
C PHE A 296 -11.93 -12.24 -3.48
N ALA A 297 -10.92 -12.99 -3.05
CA ALA A 297 -10.74 -13.40 -1.67
C ALA A 297 -9.55 -12.65 -1.04
N SER A 298 -9.83 -11.71 -0.14
CA SER A 298 -8.80 -10.99 0.61
C SER A 298 -8.77 -11.47 2.05
N THR A 299 -7.99 -12.52 2.32
CA THR A 299 -7.94 -13.26 3.60
C THR A 299 -6.93 -12.72 4.61
N ILE A 300 -6.40 -11.51 4.38
CA ILE A 300 -5.38 -10.85 5.20
C ILE A 300 -5.87 -10.68 6.65
N LYS A 301 -4.98 -10.89 7.63
CA LYS A 301 -5.28 -10.72 9.07
C LYS A 301 -4.28 -9.84 9.83
N GLY A 302 -3.08 -9.62 9.28
CA GLY A 302 -2.09 -8.72 9.87
C GLY A 302 -2.40 -7.24 9.64
N PRO A 303 -1.75 -6.33 10.39
CA PRO A 303 -1.88 -4.89 10.20
C PRO A 303 -1.30 -4.42 8.85
N GLY A 304 -1.49 -3.15 8.55
CA GLY A 304 -0.89 -2.47 7.39
C GLY A 304 -1.90 -1.54 6.71
N GLY A 305 -1.36 -0.53 6.02
CA GLY A 305 -2.14 0.52 5.36
C GLY A 305 -3.14 0.04 4.31
N THR A 306 -3.74 0.99 3.59
CA THR A 306 -4.86 0.73 2.66
C THR A 306 -4.60 -0.44 1.72
N ARG A 307 -5.54 -1.38 1.67
CA ARG A 307 -5.44 -2.56 0.80
C ARG A 307 -5.82 -2.22 -0.64
N LEU A 308 -4.90 -1.62 -1.41
CA LEU A 308 -5.11 -1.21 -2.81
C LEU A 308 -5.70 -2.32 -3.70
N LYS A 309 -5.35 -3.58 -3.44
CA LYS A 309 -5.92 -4.75 -4.15
C LYS A 309 -7.45 -4.83 -4.04
N ASN A 310 -8.02 -4.45 -2.90
CA ASN A 310 -9.47 -4.39 -2.77
C ASN A 310 -10.03 -3.25 -3.62
N LEU A 311 -9.40 -2.08 -3.65
CA LEU A 311 -9.84 -0.97 -4.51
C LEU A 311 -9.80 -1.38 -6.00
N ALA A 312 -8.77 -2.12 -6.43
CA ALA A 312 -8.70 -2.70 -7.78
C ALA A 312 -9.85 -3.69 -8.04
N ALA A 313 -10.18 -4.56 -7.08
CA ALA A 313 -11.33 -5.47 -7.19
C ALA A 313 -12.66 -4.70 -7.31
N MET A 314 -12.87 -3.67 -6.49
CA MET A 314 -14.04 -2.80 -6.54
C MET A 314 -14.16 -2.08 -7.88
N ALA A 315 -13.04 -1.51 -8.36
CA ALA A 315 -12.97 -0.87 -9.67
C ALA A 315 -13.27 -1.87 -10.80
N SER A 316 -12.88 -3.13 -10.64
CA SER A 316 -13.15 -4.19 -11.64
C SER A 316 -14.53 -4.82 -11.54
N GLN A 317 -15.42 -4.33 -10.65
CA GLN A 317 -16.73 -4.94 -10.40
C GLN A 317 -16.61 -6.43 -10.03
N LEU A 318 -15.58 -6.76 -9.26
CA LEU A 318 -15.36 -8.11 -8.75
C LEU A 318 -15.88 -8.18 -7.30
N PRO A 319 -16.84 -9.06 -6.98
CA PRO A 319 -17.33 -9.23 -5.62
C PRO A 319 -16.19 -9.58 -4.67
N ILE A 320 -16.25 -9.08 -3.44
CA ILE A 320 -15.18 -9.27 -2.46
C ILE A 320 -15.71 -10.07 -1.26
N VAL A 321 -15.00 -11.14 -0.94
CA VAL A 321 -15.09 -11.82 0.35
C VAL A 321 -13.78 -11.57 1.09
N SER A 322 -13.85 -11.04 2.31
CA SER A 322 -12.67 -10.64 3.07
C SER A 322 -12.84 -10.85 4.57
N THR A 323 -11.77 -10.68 5.33
CA THR A 323 -11.82 -10.56 6.79
C THR A 323 -12.17 -9.12 7.18
N LYS A 324 -12.47 -8.89 8.47
CA LYS A 324 -12.68 -7.53 8.96
C LYS A 324 -11.44 -6.65 8.77
N VAL A 325 -10.26 -7.20 9.09
CA VAL A 325 -8.95 -6.55 8.93
C VAL A 325 -8.65 -6.29 7.44
N GLY A 326 -9.01 -7.22 6.58
CA GLY A 326 -8.75 -7.14 5.14
C GLY A 326 -9.43 -5.95 4.47
N VAL A 327 -10.49 -5.38 5.03
CA VAL A 327 -11.22 -4.22 4.47
C VAL A 327 -11.11 -2.94 5.30
N GLU A 328 -10.18 -2.88 6.25
CA GLU A 328 -9.93 -1.67 7.02
C GLU A 328 -9.53 -0.49 6.12
N GLY A 329 -10.01 0.70 6.48
CA GLY A 329 -9.74 1.93 5.73
C GLY A 329 -10.52 2.10 4.42
N LEU A 330 -11.41 1.17 4.07
CA LEU A 330 -12.15 1.21 2.80
C LEU A 330 -13.58 1.75 2.93
N MET A 331 -14.03 2.11 4.13
CA MET A 331 -15.40 2.64 4.37
C MET A 331 -16.52 1.74 3.82
N VAL A 332 -16.30 0.42 3.82
CA VAL A 332 -17.26 -0.58 3.33
C VAL A 332 -18.10 -1.18 4.44
N GLU A 333 -19.24 -1.74 4.04
CA GLU A 333 -20.25 -2.32 4.92
C GLU A 333 -20.46 -3.78 4.55
N ASP A 334 -20.55 -4.66 5.55
CA ASP A 334 -20.83 -6.09 5.35
C ASP A 334 -22.22 -6.27 4.73
N LYS A 335 -22.35 -7.22 3.80
CA LYS A 335 -23.57 -7.58 3.05
C LYS A 335 -24.13 -6.50 2.11
N LYS A 336 -23.57 -5.29 2.10
CA LYS A 336 -23.90 -4.23 1.15
C LYS A 336 -22.81 -4.10 0.09
N HIS A 337 -21.58 -3.84 0.54
CA HIS A 337 -20.43 -3.67 -0.34
C HIS A 337 -19.66 -5.00 -0.44
N VAL A 338 -19.32 -5.60 0.70
CA VAL A 338 -18.45 -6.78 0.77
C VAL A 338 -19.08 -7.85 1.66
N LEU A 339 -18.58 -9.08 1.60
CA LEU A 339 -18.93 -10.12 2.57
C LEU A 339 -17.76 -10.35 3.54
N ILE A 340 -18.03 -10.21 4.84
CA ILE A 340 -17.00 -10.31 5.88
C ILE A 340 -17.08 -11.64 6.62
N GLY A 341 -15.97 -12.39 6.63
CA GLY A 341 -15.80 -13.62 7.39
C GLY A 341 -14.42 -13.70 8.03
N ASN A 342 -14.35 -14.01 9.33
CA ASN A 342 -13.07 -14.00 10.09
C ASN A 342 -12.48 -15.42 10.30
N THR A 343 -13.25 -16.47 10.01
CA THR A 343 -12.82 -17.87 10.12
C THR A 343 -12.76 -18.53 8.74
N PRO A 344 -11.88 -19.53 8.52
CA PRO A 344 -11.80 -20.20 7.23
C PRO A 344 -13.13 -20.78 6.74
N ALA A 345 -13.87 -21.44 7.63
CA ALA A 345 -15.18 -22.00 7.32
C ALA A 345 -16.19 -20.92 6.88
N LYS A 346 -16.23 -19.79 7.59
CA LYS A 346 -17.14 -18.69 7.23
C LYS A 346 -16.76 -18.05 5.90
N ILE A 347 -15.46 -17.85 5.64
CA ILE A 347 -14.97 -17.33 4.36
C ILE A 347 -15.37 -18.29 3.23
N ALA A 348 -15.17 -19.60 3.40
CA ALA A 348 -15.55 -20.60 2.41
C ALA A 348 -17.06 -20.58 2.12
N ASP A 349 -17.90 -20.51 3.14
CA ASP A 349 -19.36 -20.42 2.95
C ASP A 349 -19.78 -19.16 2.18
N LEU A 350 -19.15 -18.02 2.45
CA LEU A 350 -19.42 -16.76 1.75
C LEU A 350 -18.94 -16.83 0.29
N LEU A 351 -17.78 -17.41 0.03
CA LEU A 351 -17.28 -17.65 -1.34
C LEU A 351 -18.24 -18.54 -2.12
N VAL A 352 -18.69 -19.66 -1.52
CA VAL A 352 -19.68 -20.56 -2.13
C VAL A 352 -20.98 -19.83 -2.43
N LYS A 353 -21.46 -18.97 -1.51
CA LYS A 353 -22.67 -18.18 -1.69
C LYS A 353 -22.57 -17.25 -2.91
N VAL A 354 -21.45 -16.53 -3.05
CA VAL A 354 -21.20 -15.64 -4.20
C VAL A 354 -21.12 -16.44 -5.50
N ILE A 355 -20.34 -17.52 -5.52
CA ILE A 355 -20.14 -18.35 -6.71
C ILE A 355 -21.44 -19.00 -7.20
N LYS A 356 -22.37 -19.34 -6.30
CA LYS A 356 -23.66 -19.96 -6.65
C LYS A 356 -24.78 -18.95 -6.94
N SER A 357 -24.57 -17.65 -6.71
CA SER A 357 -25.62 -16.64 -6.83
C SER A 357 -25.15 -15.46 -7.69
N PRO A 358 -25.39 -15.50 -9.02
CA PRO A 358 -25.03 -14.41 -9.93
C PRO A 358 -25.65 -13.07 -9.55
N SER A 359 -26.89 -13.05 -9.04
CA SER A 359 -27.56 -11.82 -8.58
C SER A 359 -26.89 -11.20 -7.36
N LEU A 360 -26.42 -12.02 -6.40
CA LEU A 360 -25.65 -11.52 -5.26
C LEU A 360 -24.29 -10.98 -5.72
N ALA A 361 -23.62 -11.70 -6.63
CA ALA A 361 -22.35 -11.26 -7.20
C ALA A 361 -22.51 -9.90 -7.88
N GLU A 362 -23.49 -9.77 -8.77
CA GLU A 362 -23.81 -8.50 -9.44
C GLU A 362 -24.09 -7.38 -8.44
N HIS A 363 -24.95 -7.61 -7.44
CA HIS A 363 -25.28 -6.60 -6.43
C HIS A 363 -24.05 -6.07 -5.70
N LEU A 364 -23.19 -6.97 -5.19
CA LEU A 364 -21.96 -6.60 -4.47
C LEU A 364 -20.97 -5.86 -5.39
N ALA A 365 -20.83 -6.34 -6.63
CA ALA A 365 -19.94 -5.74 -7.63
C ALA A 365 -20.37 -4.32 -8.03
N LEU A 366 -21.66 -4.11 -8.27
CA LEU A 366 -22.21 -2.79 -8.61
C LEU A 366 -22.11 -1.83 -7.43
N SER A 367 -22.46 -2.30 -6.23
CA SER A 367 -22.40 -1.49 -5.00
C SER A 367 -20.97 -1.04 -4.69
N THR A 368 -19.99 -1.95 -4.78
CA THR A 368 -18.58 -1.61 -4.54
C THR A 368 -17.99 -0.71 -5.61
N ARG A 369 -18.35 -0.89 -6.88
CA ARG A 369 -17.91 0.00 -7.96
C ARG A 369 -18.43 1.42 -7.77
N HIS A 370 -19.70 1.58 -7.40
CA HIS A 370 -20.25 2.90 -7.10
C HIS A 370 -19.53 3.54 -5.90
N HIS A 371 -19.27 2.77 -4.84
CA HIS A 371 -18.53 3.23 -3.67
C HIS A 371 -17.13 3.74 -4.01
N VAL A 372 -16.39 3.02 -4.86
CA VAL A 372 -15.02 3.41 -5.24
C VAL A 372 -15.02 4.62 -6.18
N GLU A 373 -16.02 4.73 -7.08
CA GLU A 373 -16.23 5.89 -7.96
C GLU A 373 -16.46 7.18 -7.18
N MET A 374 -17.14 7.11 -6.03
CA MET A 374 -17.49 8.28 -5.23
C MET A 374 -16.41 8.69 -4.22
N ASN A 375 -15.59 7.75 -3.76
CA ASN A 375 -14.75 8.00 -2.59
C ASN A 375 -13.24 7.79 -2.83
N PHE A 376 -12.86 7.02 -3.85
CA PHE A 376 -11.49 6.50 -4.00
C PHE A 376 -10.90 6.74 -5.39
N ASP A 377 -11.54 7.55 -6.24
CA ASP A 377 -10.93 7.98 -7.49
C ASP A 377 -9.76 8.94 -7.21
N TRP A 378 -8.62 8.73 -7.87
CA TRP A 378 -7.44 9.58 -7.68
C TRP A 378 -7.69 11.07 -7.94
N ARG A 379 -8.66 11.44 -8.78
CA ARG A 379 -9.09 12.83 -9.00
C ARG A 379 -9.68 13.45 -7.73
N ILE A 380 -10.46 12.66 -6.98
CA ILE A 380 -11.07 13.09 -5.71
C ILE A 380 -10.00 13.15 -4.62
N ILE A 381 -9.17 12.12 -4.51
CA ILE A 381 -8.09 12.04 -3.51
C ILE A 381 -7.10 13.20 -3.68
N ALA A 382 -6.65 13.46 -4.92
CA ALA A 382 -5.73 14.55 -5.20
C ALA A 382 -6.32 15.92 -4.87
N LYS A 383 -7.64 16.13 -5.08
CA LYS A 383 -8.34 17.36 -4.70
C LYS A 383 -8.34 17.58 -3.18
N GLY A 384 -8.47 16.50 -2.40
CA GLY A 384 -8.35 16.56 -0.93
C GLY A 384 -6.97 17.03 -0.49
N LEU A 385 -5.92 16.46 -1.08
CA LEU A 385 -4.54 16.87 -0.79
C LEU A 385 -4.20 18.28 -1.29
N ASP A 386 -4.69 18.65 -2.48
CA ASP A 386 -4.60 20.00 -3.03
C ASP A 386 -5.21 21.05 -2.10
N SER A 387 -6.37 20.75 -1.50
CA SER A 387 -7.01 21.62 -0.53
C SER A 387 -6.14 21.83 0.72
N LEU A 388 -5.44 20.79 1.17
CA LEU A 388 -4.47 20.91 2.28
C LEU A 388 -3.25 21.74 1.90
N TYR A 389 -2.74 21.60 0.66
CA TYR A 389 -1.66 22.43 0.17
C TYR A 389 -2.06 23.90 0.16
N ASN A 390 -3.24 24.23 -0.38
CA ASN A 390 -3.73 25.61 -0.43
C ASN A 390 -4.01 26.21 0.96
N LYS A 391 -4.36 25.38 1.94
CA LYS A 391 -4.59 25.79 3.34
C LYS A 391 -3.29 26.11 4.07
N LEU A 392 -2.23 25.34 3.81
CA LEU A 392 -0.99 25.39 4.59
C LEU A 392 0.11 26.19 3.91
N GLY A 393 0.21 26.10 2.58
CA GLY A 393 1.25 26.75 1.80
C GLY A 393 1.27 28.26 2.03
N LYS A 394 2.48 28.81 2.13
CA LYS A 394 2.67 30.26 2.07
C LYS A 394 2.32 30.72 0.65
N LYS A 395 1.69 31.88 0.51
CA LYS A 395 1.39 32.47 -0.81
C LYS A 395 2.52 33.38 -1.25
#